data_AF-A0A8T4NIE6-F1
#
_entry.id   AF-A0A8T4NIE6-F1
#
_cell.length_a   1.000
_cell.length_b   1.000
_cell.length_c   1.000
_cell.angle_alpha   90.00
_cell.angle_beta   90.00
_cell.angle_gamma   90.00
#
_symmetry.space_group_name_H-M   'P 1'
#
loop_
_entity.id
_entity.type
_entity.pdbx_description
1 polymer ?
#
loop_
_entity_poly.entity_id
_entity_poly.type
_entity_poly.pdbx_seq_one_letter_code
_entity_poly.pdbx_strand_id
1 'polypeptide(L)'
;MKLIVNEFGAYLSKKENRFVIKTKEKEEEYSADQVDQIIISSPSSLSEGVVKLATEKNIDIVFTSFYGKPFARIYPCTLGGTTLTRREQAKAYFDERGIILVKEILKAKLKNQLFLIKRLSKTRNKIFSPEIQILEENLIKIDKINDKNIDSIRDILLGYEGYGASVYFQCLNKICPLKNRDPEGQDIFNMSLNYGYGILYSEVERACILSGLDPYLGFLHMDRYGKPSMVLDMVEQFRAVIDRAIITLFVQKRLSEEDIEIIGEGKLLTKEARTKIIEEVMKSFDWKVTYKNKKLPISGIVLEQGREVVRYLLGQSDKIDCFIWRD
;
A
#
# COMPACT_ATOMS: atom_id res chain seq x y z
N MET A 1 -6.02 -10.40 -12.14
CA MET A 1 -4.68 -10.91 -11.75
C MET A 1 -3.62 -9.86 -12.02
N LYS A 2 -2.51 -9.87 -11.29
CA LYS A 2 -1.37 -8.98 -11.56
C LYS A 2 -0.28 -9.73 -12.32
N LEU A 3 0.14 -9.19 -13.45
CA LEU A 3 1.18 -9.76 -14.29
C LEU A 3 2.53 -9.17 -13.88
N ILE A 4 3.52 -10.00 -13.56
CA ILE A 4 4.83 -9.54 -13.07
C ILE A 4 5.93 -9.98 -14.04
N VAL A 5 6.65 -9.00 -14.59
CA VAL A 5 7.79 -9.20 -15.47
C VAL A 5 9.07 -8.93 -14.67
N ASN A 6 9.69 -10.00 -14.19
CA ASN A 6 10.84 -9.96 -13.26
C ASN A 6 12.10 -10.66 -13.82
N GLU A 7 12.20 -10.79 -15.14
CA GLU A 7 13.34 -11.42 -15.82
C GLU A 7 14.06 -10.43 -16.74
N PHE A 8 15.40 -10.47 -16.73
CA PHE A 8 16.23 -9.59 -17.53
C PHE A 8 16.10 -9.93 -19.03
N GLY A 9 15.84 -8.91 -19.85
CA GLY A 9 15.68 -9.07 -21.29
C GLY A 9 14.34 -9.66 -21.72
N ALA A 10 13.36 -9.76 -20.80
CA ALA A 10 12.00 -10.14 -21.16
C ALA A 10 11.38 -9.13 -22.14
N TYR A 11 10.59 -9.63 -23.09
CA TYR A 11 9.87 -8.83 -24.07
C TYR A 11 8.36 -9.03 -23.93
N LEU A 12 7.65 -7.95 -23.66
CA LEU A 12 6.19 -7.93 -23.55
C LEU A 12 5.58 -7.45 -24.87
N SER A 13 4.77 -8.30 -25.48
CA SER A 13 4.12 -8.03 -26.77
C SER A 13 2.61 -8.28 -26.72
N LYS A 14 1.88 -7.68 -27.66
CA LYS A 14 0.44 -7.89 -27.84
C LYS A 14 0.21 -8.96 -28.91
N LYS A 15 -0.69 -9.89 -28.63
CA LYS A 15 -1.28 -10.80 -29.62
C LYS A 15 -2.79 -10.79 -29.44
N GLU A 16 -3.50 -10.12 -30.34
CA GLU A 16 -4.95 -9.89 -30.22
C GLU A 16 -5.34 -9.29 -28.86
N ASN A 17 -6.18 -9.97 -28.07
CA ASN A 17 -6.60 -9.56 -26.72
C ASN A 17 -5.71 -10.19 -25.62
N ARG A 18 -4.46 -10.53 -25.92
CA ARG A 18 -3.53 -11.17 -24.99
C ARG A 18 -2.23 -10.40 -24.85
N PHE A 19 -1.69 -10.45 -23.63
CA PHE A 19 -0.31 -10.09 -23.33
C PHE A 19 0.57 -11.32 -23.44
N VAL A 20 1.68 -11.21 -24.16
CA VAL A 20 2.64 -12.29 -24.38
C VAL A 20 3.98 -11.88 -23.79
N ILE A 21 4.45 -12.63 -22.79
CA ILE A 21 5.79 -12.46 -22.21
C ILE A 21 6.70 -13.47 -22.89
N LYS A 22 7.73 -12.96 -23.58
CA LYS A 22 8.79 -13.78 -24.18
C LYS A 22 10.07 -13.59 -23.39
N THR A 23 10.67 -14.69 -22.95
CA THR A 23 12.02 -14.75 -22.39
C THR A 23 12.87 -15.68 -23.25
N LYS A 24 14.14 -15.90 -22.89
CA LYS A 24 15.01 -16.83 -23.65
C LYS A 24 14.52 -18.27 -23.57
N GLU A 25 13.82 -18.63 -22.50
CA GLU A 25 13.45 -20.01 -22.19
C GLU A 25 11.96 -20.30 -22.43
N LYS A 26 11.09 -19.30 -22.29
CA LYS A 26 9.64 -19.50 -22.32
C LYS A 26 8.86 -18.38 -23.01
N GLU A 27 7.68 -18.76 -23.51
CA GLU A 27 6.65 -17.84 -24.01
C GLU A 27 5.35 -18.14 -23.26
N GLU A 28 4.84 -17.13 -22.54
CA GLU A 28 3.61 -17.24 -21.74
C GLU A 28 2.58 -16.23 -22.25
N GLU A 29 1.33 -16.67 -22.41
CA GLU A 29 0.22 -15.84 -22.86
C GLU A 29 -0.82 -15.64 -21.74
N TYR A 30 -1.27 -14.39 -21.58
CA TYR A 30 -2.27 -14.01 -20.60
C TYR A 30 -3.40 -13.23 -21.27
N SER A 31 -4.65 -13.62 -21.01
CA SER A 31 -5.82 -12.86 -21.47
C SER A 31 -5.84 -11.49 -20.82
N ALA A 32 -5.98 -10.42 -21.62
CA ALA A 32 -6.03 -9.06 -21.10
C ALA A 32 -7.23 -8.85 -20.16
N ASP A 33 -8.35 -9.54 -20.39
CA ASP A 33 -9.54 -9.43 -19.53
C ASP A 33 -9.33 -9.97 -18.11
N GLN A 34 -8.28 -10.77 -17.91
CA GLN A 34 -7.94 -11.31 -16.59
C GLN A 34 -6.87 -10.49 -15.88
N VAL A 35 -6.24 -9.52 -16.55
CA VAL A 35 -5.12 -8.74 -16.02
C VAL A 35 -5.62 -7.40 -15.50
N ASP A 36 -5.30 -7.08 -14.24
CA ASP A 36 -5.67 -5.82 -13.59
C ASP A 36 -4.53 -4.80 -13.62
N GLN A 37 -3.30 -5.29 -13.63
CA GLN A 37 -2.06 -4.50 -13.56
C GLN A 37 -0.88 -5.32 -14.10
N ILE A 38 0.08 -4.64 -14.74
CA ILE A 38 1.35 -5.18 -15.20
C ILE A 38 2.47 -4.48 -14.42
N ILE A 39 3.32 -5.26 -13.74
CA ILE A 39 4.46 -4.77 -12.96
C ILE A 39 5.74 -5.17 -13.68
N ILE A 40 6.52 -4.18 -14.09
CA ILE A 40 7.84 -4.34 -14.70
C ILE A 40 8.89 -4.09 -13.63
N SER A 41 9.52 -5.16 -13.12
CA SER A 41 10.48 -5.10 -12.00
C SER A 41 11.92 -5.45 -12.39
N SER A 42 12.19 -5.64 -13.68
CA SER A 42 13.52 -5.92 -14.23
C SER A 42 13.67 -5.29 -15.61
N PRO A 43 14.92 -5.00 -16.05
CA PRO A 43 15.16 -4.43 -17.37
C PRO A 43 14.54 -5.31 -18.46
N SER A 44 13.51 -4.79 -19.11
CA SER A 44 12.69 -5.48 -20.11
C SER A 44 12.15 -4.47 -21.12
N SER A 45 11.66 -4.97 -22.24
CA SER A 45 11.11 -4.16 -23.34
C SER A 45 9.64 -4.46 -23.54
N LEU A 46 8.86 -3.47 -24.00
CA LEU A 46 7.44 -3.63 -24.29
C LEU A 46 7.07 -2.95 -25.62
N SER A 47 6.14 -3.55 -26.35
CA SER A 47 5.61 -2.98 -27.61
C SER A 47 4.56 -1.89 -27.37
N GLU A 48 4.38 -0.96 -28.32
CA GLU A 48 3.27 0.02 -28.30
C GLU A 48 1.91 -0.67 -28.17
N GLY A 49 1.71 -1.80 -28.83
CA GLY A 49 0.45 -2.54 -28.76
C GLY A 49 0.08 -2.99 -27.35
N VAL A 50 1.07 -3.26 -26.49
CA VAL A 50 0.84 -3.58 -25.08
C VAL A 50 0.33 -2.36 -24.33
N VAL A 51 0.97 -1.21 -24.52
CA VAL A 51 0.55 0.07 -23.92
C VAL A 51 -0.89 0.40 -24.32
N LYS A 52 -1.20 0.28 -25.61
CA LYS A 52 -2.54 0.56 -26.14
C LYS A 52 -3.59 -0.40 -25.58
N LEU A 53 -3.34 -1.72 -25.62
CA LEU A 53 -4.29 -2.70 -25.07
C LEU A 53 -4.49 -2.52 -23.57
N ALA A 54 -3.41 -2.28 -22.82
CA ALA A 54 -3.48 -2.06 -21.39
C ALA A 54 -4.33 -0.82 -21.07
N THR A 55 -4.07 0.30 -21.73
CA THR A 55 -4.83 1.54 -21.51
C THR A 55 -6.30 1.43 -21.94
N GLU A 56 -6.61 0.79 -23.07
CA GLU A 56 -8.01 0.53 -23.50
C GLU A 56 -8.80 -0.29 -22.47
N LYS A 57 -8.12 -1.20 -21.76
CA LYS A 57 -8.72 -2.08 -20.74
C LYS A 57 -8.60 -1.53 -19.31
N ASN A 58 -8.11 -0.30 -19.12
CA ASN A 58 -7.81 0.29 -17.80
C ASN A 58 -6.84 -0.55 -16.95
N ILE A 59 -5.90 -1.22 -17.61
CA ILE A 59 -4.83 -1.99 -17.01
C ILE A 59 -3.64 -1.07 -16.80
N ASP A 60 -3.22 -0.99 -15.55
CA ASP A 60 -2.13 -0.13 -15.11
C ASP A 60 -0.77 -0.79 -15.40
N ILE A 61 0.19 -0.07 -15.98
CA ILE A 61 1.57 -0.56 -16.16
C ILE A 61 2.49 0.23 -15.25
N VAL A 62 3.17 -0.47 -14.34
CA VAL A 62 4.04 0.14 -13.32
C VAL A 62 5.47 -0.37 -13.48
N PHE A 63 6.42 0.56 -13.58
CA PHE A 63 7.85 0.24 -13.55
C PHE A 63 8.39 0.45 -12.14
N THR A 64 9.07 -0.55 -11.62
CA THR A 64 9.65 -0.54 -10.26
C THR A 64 11.16 -0.69 -10.31
N SER A 65 11.83 -0.06 -9.35
CA SER A 65 13.27 -0.26 -9.12
C SER A 65 13.53 -1.65 -8.53
N PHE A 66 14.80 -2.04 -8.46
CA PHE A 66 15.20 -3.30 -7.80
C PHE A 66 14.74 -3.39 -6.32
N TYR A 67 14.56 -2.23 -5.66
CA TYR A 67 14.03 -2.13 -4.30
C TYR A 67 12.49 -2.22 -4.22
N GLY A 68 11.80 -2.45 -5.35
CA GLY A 68 10.34 -2.53 -5.44
C GLY A 68 9.63 -1.18 -5.45
N LYS A 69 10.38 -0.06 -5.45
CA LYS A 69 9.82 1.30 -5.48
C LYS A 69 9.37 1.66 -6.91
N PRO A 70 8.09 2.03 -7.15
CA PRO A 70 7.65 2.55 -8.44
C PRO A 70 8.43 3.82 -8.84
N PHE A 71 8.87 3.90 -10.09
CA PHE A 71 9.53 5.10 -10.64
C PHE A 71 8.84 5.67 -11.88
N ALA A 72 8.06 4.86 -12.60
CA ALA A 72 7.24 5.30 -13.71
C ALA A 72 5.95 4.50 -13.78
N ARG A 73 4.91 5.09 -14.35
CA ARG A 73 3.60 4.48 -14.53
C ARG A 73 3.00 4.93 -15.85
N ILE A 74 2.30 4.02 -16.52
CA ILE A 74 1.51 4.29 -17.69
C ILE A 74 0.05 3.95 -17.36
N TYR A 75 -0.82 4.92 -17.54
CA TYR A 75 -2.26 4.80 -17.36
C TYR A 75 -2.98 5.54 -18.50
N PRO A 76 -4.28 5.29 -18.72
CA PRO A 76 -5.03 5.91 -19.81
C PRO A 76 -5.02 7.44 -19.69
N CYS A 77 -4.94 8.14 -20.83
CA CYS A 77 -5.11 9.60 -20.86
C CYS A 77 -6.55 10.04 -20.47
N THR A 78 -7.51 9.12 -20.54
CA THR A 78 -8.84 9.31 -19.99
C THR A 78 -8.78 9.20 -18.47
N LEU A 79 -9.06 10.30 -17.78
CA LEU A 79 -9.10 10.31 -16.32
C LEU A 79 -10.27 9.46 -15.81
N GLY A 80 -10.01 8.66 -14.78
CA GLY A 80 -11.08 8.17 -13.91
C GLY A 80 -11.72 9.35 -13.18
N GLY A 81 -13.04 9.32 -13.00
CA GLY A 81 -13.79 10.35 -12.29
C GLY A 81 -13.96 11.68 -13.05
N THR A 82 -14.60 12.64 -12.40
CA THR A 82 -14.88 13.96 -12.99
C THR A 82 -13.89 15.00 -12.49
N THR A 83 -13.64 16.07 -13.26
CA THR A 83 -12.85 17.22 -12.79
C THR A 83 -13.39 17.83 -11.48
N LEU A 84 -14.67 17.61 -11.21
CA LEU A 84 -15.32 17.96 -9.94
C LEU A 84 -14.66 17.27 -8.74
N THR A 85 -14.30 15.99 -8.83
CA THR A 85 -13.64 15.25 -7.74
C THR A 85 -12.37 15.94 -7.28
N ARG A 86 -11.49 16.33 -8.22
CA ARG A 86 -10.23 17.02 -7.88
C ARG A 86 -10.47 18.42 -7.30
N ARG A 87 -11.48 19.14 -7.81
CA ARG A 87 -11.87 20.44 -7.25
C ARG A 87 -12.35 20.30 -5.82
N GLU A 88 -13.19 19.31 -5.52
CA GLU A 88 -13.68 19.06 -4.17
C GLU A 88 -12.57 18.53 -3.25
N GLN A 89 -11.64 17.71 -3.76
CA GLN A 89 -10.44 17.29 -3.02
C GLN A 89 -9.59 18.49 -2.59
N ALA A 90 -9.31 19.42 -3.52
CA ALA A 90 -8.57 20.63 -3.21
C ALA A 90 -9.30 21.55 -2.23
N LYS A 91 -10.63 21.67 -2.35
CA LYS A 91 -11.44 22.47 -1.40
C LYS A 91 -11.49 21.85 0.00
N ALA A 92 -11.62 20.53 0.08
CA ALA A 92 -11.72 19.80 1.35
C ALA A 92 -10.49 20.00 2.25
N TYR A 93 -9.36 20.44 1.69
CA TYR A 93 -8.19 20.84 2.47
C TYR A 93 -8.48 22.03 3.38
N PHE A 94 -9.33 22.96 2.94
CA PHE A 94 -9.65 24.21 3.63
C PHE A 94 -10.90 24.12 4.52
N ASP A 95 -11.50 22.94 4.65
CA ASP A 95 -12.71 22.74 5.46
C ASP A 95 -12.65 21.46 6.30
N GLU A 96 -13.72 21.22 7.08
CA GLU A 96 -13.79 20.13 8.05
C GLU A 96 -13.65 18.74 7.40
N ARG A 97 -13.89 18.61 6.08
CA ARG A 97 -13.84 17.33 5.39
C ARG A 97 -12.44 16.71 5.47
N GLY A 98 -11.39 17.50 5.21
CA GLY A 98 -10.01 17.04 5.25
C GLY A 98 -9.58 16.57 6.64
N ILE A 99 -10.03 17.28 7.68
CA ILE A 99 -9.74 16.94 9.09
C ILE A 99 -10.37 15.61 9.46
N ILE A 100 -11.65 15.41 9.15
CA ILE A 100 -12.36 14.17 9.42
C ILE A 100 -11.71 13.01 8.67
N LEU A 101 -11.39 13.20 7.39
CA LEU A 101 -10.72 12.20 6.55
C LEU A 101 -9.38 11.74 7.16
N VAL A 102 -8.51 12.67 7.55
CA VAL A 102 -7.21 12.34 8.15
C VAL A 102 -7.36 11.63 9.49
N LYS A 103 -8.28 12.10 10.35
CA LYS A 103 -8.55 11.45 11.64
C LYS A 103 -9.02 10.01 11.44
N GLU A 104 -9.93 9.75 10.51
CA GLU A 104 -10.40 8.39 10.24
C GLU A 104 -9.31 7.49 9.64
N ILE A 105 -8.46 8.01 8.75
CA ILE A 105 -7.31 7.28 8.21
C ILE A 105 -6.32 6.90 9.33
N LEU A 106 -5.95 7.83 10.20
CA LEU A 106 -5.04 7.57 11.31
C LEU A 106 -5.63 6.59 12.32
N LYS A 107 -6.92 6.70 12.60
CA LYS A 107 -7.61 5.72 13.44
C LYS A 107 -7.63 4.34 12.81
N ALA A 108 -7.86 4.24 11.51
CA ALA A 108 -7.82 2.97 10.80
C ALA A 108 -6.42 2.33 10.88
N LYS A 109 -5.36 3.10 10.66
CA LYS A 109 -3.97 2.65 10.84
C LYS A 109 -3.75 2.03 12.21
N LEU A 110 -4.01 2.80 13.27
CA LEU A 110 -3.77 2.35 14.65
C LEU A 110 -4.67 1.18 15.03
N LYS A 111 -5.94 1.16 14.61
CA LYS A 111 -6.85 0.03 14.86
C LYS A 111 -6.37 -1.25 14.17
N ASN A 112 -5.82 -1.15 12.96
CA ASN A 112 -5.31 -2.31 12.22
C ASN A 112 -4.00 -2.83 12.82
N GLN A 113 -3.10 -1.94 13.24
CA GLN A 113 -1.91 -2.29 13.99
C GLN A 113 -2.28 -2.95 15.33
N LEU A 114 -3.22 -2.37 16.07
CA LEU A 114 -3.74 -2.91 17.32
C LEU A 114 -4.35 -4.31 17.14
N PHE A 115 -5.13 -4.51 16.07
CA PHE A 115 -5.69 -5.82 15.72
C PHE A 115 -4.59 -6.86 15.51
N LEU A 116 -3.55 -6.52 14.74
CA LEU A 116 -2.42 -7.43 14.49
C LEU A 116 -1.65 -7.75 15.79
N ILE A 117 -1.37 -6.76 16.62
CA ILE A 117 -0.71 -6.97 17.92
C ILE A 117 -1.57 -7.82 18.85
N LYS A 118 -2.87 -7.57 18.96
CA LYS A 118 -3.80 -8.39 19.76
C LYS A 118 -3.77 -9.85 19.31
N ARG A 119 -3.77 -10.10 18.00
CA ARG A 119 -3.68 -11.45 17.43
C ARG A 119 -2.35 -12.12 17.78
N LEU A 120 -1.22 -11.42 17.62
CA LEU A 120 0.12 -11.93 17.94
C LEU A 120 0.32 -12.17 19.45
N SER A 121 -0.30 -11.33 20.28
CA SER A 121 -0.30 -11.40 21.75
C SER A 121 -1.05 -12.63 22.26
N LYS A 122 -2.21 -12.94 21.66
CA LYS A 122 -3.05 -14.10 22.03
C LYS A 122 -2.30 -15.43 21.89
N THR A 123 -1.44 -15.55 20.87
CA THR A 123 -0.65 -16.77 20.63
C THR A 123 0.65 -16.83 21.46
N ARG A 124 0.94 -15.81 22.28
CA ARG A 124 2.22 -15.65 23.00
C ARG A 124 2.00 -15.15 24.43
N ASN A 125 1.12 -15.78 25.20
CA ASN A 125 0.90 -15.49 26.63
C ASN A 125 0.66 -14.00 26.97
N LYS A 126 0.01 -13.25 26.09
CA LYS A 126 -0.37 -11.84 26.31
C LYS A 126 0.82 -10.88 26.56
N ILE A 127 1.98 -11.14 25.95
CA ILE A 127 3.22 -10.37 26.13
C ILE A 127 3.13 -8.86 25.80
N PHE A 128 2.09 -8.41 25.09
CA PHE A 128 1.92 -7.02 24.66
C PHE A 128 0.79 -6.27 25.37
N SER A 129 0.35 -6.75 26.53
CA SER A 129 -0.76 -6.13 27.28
C SER A 129 -0.56 -4.63 27.57
N PRO A 130 0.61 -4.15 28.03
CA PRO A 130 0.79 -2.72 28.30
C PRO A 130 0.83 -1.88 26.99
N GLU A 131 1.47 -2.38 25.93
CA GLU A 131 1.54 -1.67 24.65
C GLU A 131 0.15 -1.55 23.97
N ILE A 132 -0.69 -2.57 24.12
CA ILE A 132 -2.09 -2.56 23.65
C ILE A 132 -2.86 -1.41 24.32
N GLN A 133 -2.72 -1.24 25.65
CA GLN A 133 -3.39 -0.17 26.38
C GLN A 133 -2.91 1.21 25.92
N ILE A 134 -1.60 1.38 25.73
CA ILE A 134 -1.01 2.64 25.24
C ILE A 134 -1.57 3.02 23.86
N LEU A 135 -1.69 2.05 22.94
CA LEU A 135 -2.26 2.28 21.62
C LEU A 135 -3.77 2.63 21.67
N GLU A 136 -4.52 2.02 22.58
CA GLU A 136 -5.93 2.35 22.81
C GLU A 136 -6.11 3.76 23.39
N GLU A 137 -5.28 4.16 24.35
CA GLU A 137 -5.27 5.53 24.88
C GLU A 137 -4.90 6.56 23.81
N ASN A 138 -3.97 6.21 22.92
CA ASN A 138 -3.58 7.06 21.79
C ASN A 138 -4.76 7.33 20.83
N LEU A 139 -5.56 6.30 20.52
CA LEU A 139 -6.77 6.44 19.73
C LEU A 139 -7.77 7.43 20.35
N ILE A 140 -7.96 7.36 21.67
CA ILE A 140 -8.86 8.29 22.40
C ILE A 140 -8.36 9.73 22.31
N LYS A 141 -7.04 9.95 22.36
CA LYS A 141 -6.44 11.29 22.24
C LYS A 141 -6.67 11.88 20.85
N ILE A 142 -6.52 11.10 19.79
CA ILE A 142 -6.80 11.55 18.41
C ILE A 142 -8.27 11.98 18.26
N ASP A 143 -9.21 11.22 18.83
CA ASP A 143 -10.64 11.55 18.74
C ASP A 143 -10.98 12.91 19.39
N LYS A 144 -10.29 13.27 20.47
CA LYS A 144 -10.52 14.52 21.22
C LYS A 144 -9.99 15.79 20.54
N ILE A 145 -9.16 15.67 19.50
CA ILE A 145 -8.63 16.82 18.77
C ILE A 145 -9.76 17.46 17.96
N ASN A 146 -10.08 18.72 18.25
CA ASN A 146 -11.08 19.48 17.52
C ASN A 146 -10.45 20.79 17.06
N ASP A 147 -10.41 21.00 15.75
CA ASP A 147 -9.98 22.23 15.10
C ASP A 147 -10.70 22.32 13.74
N LYS A 148 -10.71 23.53 13.15
CA LYS A 148 -11.25 23.81 11.81
C LYS A 148 -10.16 23.95 10.76
N ASN A 149 -8.89 24.02 11.15
CA ASN A 149 -7.77 24.06 10.25
C ASN A 149 -6.93 22.79 10.38
N ILE A 150 -6.62 22.14 9.26
CA ILE A 150 -5.74 20.96 9.24
C ILE A 150 -4.29 21.33 9.58
N ASP A 151 -3.84 22.53 9.20
CA ASP A 151 -2.47 22.99 9.41
C ASP A 151 -2.13 23.13 10.90
N SER A 152 -3.07 23.56 11.73
CA SER A 152 -2.85 23.75 13.18
C SER A 152 -2.73 22.44 13.95
N ILE A 153 -3.34 21.36 13.46
CA ILE A 153 -3.36 20.05 14.12
C ILE A 153 -2.41 19.04 13.48
N ARG A 154 -1.83 19.34 12.32
CA ARG A 154 -1.00 18.40 11.55
C ARG A 154 0.14 17.81 12.38
N ASP A 155 0.94 18.66 13.03
CA ASP A 155 2.09 18.21 13.81
C ASP A 155 1.67 17.38 15.03
N ILE A 156 0.53 17.71 15.62
CA ILE A 156 -0.06 16.96 16.73
C ILE A 156 -0.47 15.55 16.24
N LEU A 157 -1.14 15.47 15.09
CA LEU A 157 -1.57 14.22 14.49
C LEU A 157 -0.39 13.35 14.07
N LEU A 158 0.65 13.93 13.46
CA LEU A 158 1.90 13.25 13.14
C LEU A 158 2.62 12.77 14.41
N GLY A 159 2.58 13.55 15.50
CA GLY A 159 3.12 13.14 16.80
C GLY A 159 2.42 11.90 17.36
N TYR A 160 1.09 11.86 17.32
CA TYR A 160 0.32 10.69 17.75
C TYR A 160 0.52 9.47 16.83
N GLU A 161 0.61 9.69 15.52
CA GLU A 161 0.96 8.66 14.54
C GLU A 161 2.33 8.05 14.84
N GLY A 162 3.36 8.88 14.97
CA GLY A 162 4.73 8.45 15.23
C GLY A 162 4.89 7.74 16.58
N TYR A 163 4.23 8.24 17.63
CA TYR A 163 4.20 7.56 18.93
C TYR A 163 3.55 6.18 18.83
N GLY A 164 2.40 6.07 18.18
CA GLY A 164 1.72 4.80 17.96
C GLY A 164 2.56 3.82 17.13
N ALA A 165 3.19 4.30 16.06
CA ALA A 165 4.09 3.50 15.24
C ALA A 165 5.31 3.00 16.02
N SER A 166 5.92 3.84 16.86
CA SER A 166 7.05 3.47 17.71
C SER A 166 6.69 2.32 18.66
N VAL A 167 5.59 2.45 19.39
CA VAL A 167 5.08 1.40 20.30
C VAL A 167 4.78 0.11 19.53
N TYR A 168 4.13 0.23 18.37
CA TYR A 168 3.83 -0.91 17.50
C TYR A 168 5.08 -1.67 17.05
N PHE A 169 6.10 -0.97 16.53
CA PHE A 169 7.33 -1.61 16.07
C PHE A 169 8.19 -2.16 17.21
N GLN A 170 8.12 -1.60 18.41
CA GLN A 170 8.71 -2.19 19.61
C GLN A 170 8.09 -3.56 19.92
N CYS A 171 6.78 -3.74 19.74
CA CYS A 171 6.16 -5.06 19.84
C CYS A 171 6.69 -6.03 18.79
N LEU A 172 6.88 -5.58 17.54
CA LEU A 172 7.39 -6.43 16.47
C LEU A 172 8.86 -6.84 16.66
N ASN A 173 9.71 -5.96 17.22
CA ASN A 173 11.10 -6.27 17.60
C ASN A 173 11.18 -7.49 18.54
N LYS A 174 10.20 -7.66 19.46
CA LYS A 174 10.14 -8.84 20.34
C LYS A 174 9.85 -10.17 19.61
N ILE A 175 9.46 -10.15 18.34
CA ILE A 175 9.06 -11.34 17.56
C ILE A 175 9.98 -11.56 16.35
N CYS A 176 10.42 -10.49 15.71
CA CYS A 176 11.15 -10.50 14.45
C CYS A 176 12.52 -9.85 14.63
N PRO A 177 13.52 -10.15 13.78
CA PRO A 177 14.86 -9.57 13.87
C PRO A 177 14.88 -8.10 13.41
N LEU A 178 14.15 -7.24 14.10
CA LEU A 178 13.98 -5.82 13.81
C LEU A 178 14.53 -5.01 14.98
N LYS A 179 15.58 -4.21 14.79
CA LYS A 179 16.04 -3.29 15.84
C LYS A 179 15.08 -2.11 16.02
N ASN A 180 14.82 -1.43 14.92
CA ASN A 180 13.91 -0.29 14.82
C ASN A 180 13.38 -0.25 13.38
N ARG A 181 12.17 0.29 13.20
CA ARG A 181 11.68 0.59 11.85
C ARG A 181 12.54 1.70 11.25
N ASP A 182 13.19 1.40 10.15
CA ASP A 182 14.05 2.33 9.42
C ASP A 182 13.80 2.19 7.91
N PRO A 183 13.27 3.22 7.23
CA PRO A 183 13.12 3.22 5.78
C PRO A 183 14.44 3.00 5.02
N GLU A 184 15.59 3.34 5.59
CA GLU A 184 16.92 3.13 5.03
C GLU A 184 17.62 1.89 5.61
N GLY A 185 16.93 1.17 6.51
CA GLY A 185 17.42 -0.03 7.17
C GLY A 185 17.80 -1.12 6.17
N GLN A 186 19.01 -1.63 6.31
CA GLN A 186 19.57 -2.68 5.46
C GLN A 186 19.55 -4.07 6.12
N ASP A 187 18.81 -4.24 7.22
CA ASP A 187 18.48 -5.55 7.75
C ASP A 187 17.37 -6.21 6.93
N ILE A 188 17.35 -7.54 6.89
CA ILE A 188 16.43 -8.31 6.05
C ILE A 188 14.96 -7.96 6.32
N PHE A 189 14.60 -7.61 7.56
CA PHE A 189 13.21 -7.33 7.92
C PHE A 189 12.75 -5.96 7.42
N ASN A 190 13.54 -4.89 7.62
CA ASN A 190 13.26 -3.58 7.06
C ASN A 190 13.26 -3.60 5.53
N MET A 191 14.21 -4.30 4.90
CA MET A 191 14.25 -4.46 3.44
C MET A 191 12.98 -5.16 2.93
N SER A 192 12.53 -6.21 3.61
CA SER A 192 11.30 -6.95 3.27
C SER A 192 10.04 -6.09 3.43
N LEU A 193 9.93 -5.33 4.52
CA LEU A 193 8.84 -4.37 4.74
C LEU A 193 8.83 -3.29 3.66
N ASN A 194 9.98 -2.67 3.39
CA ASN A 194 10.12 -1.64 2.36
C ASN A 194 9.67 -2.15 0.99
N TYR A 195 10.06 -3.37 0.62
CA TYR A 195 9.66 -3.99 -0.63
C TYR A 195 8.13 -4.22 -0.68
N GLY A 196 7.56 -4.80 0.38
CA GLY A 196 6.11 -5.02 0.48
C GLY A 196 5.31 -3.71 0.45
N TYR A 197 5.80 -2.67 1.13
CA TYR A 197 5.17 -1.34 1.08
C TYR A 197 5.28 -0.70 -0.30
N GLY A 198 6.37 -0.94 -1.05
CA GLY A 198 6.47 -0.50 -2.45
C GLY A 198 5.35 -1.07 -3.33
N ILE A 199 5.04 -2.36 -3.15
CA ILE A 199 3.89 -3.02 -3.83
C ILE A 199 2.57 -2.38 -3.37
N LEU A 200 2.39 -2.13 -2.08
CA LEU A 200 1.19 -1.49 -1.55
C LEU A 200 1.00 -0.08 -2.10
N TYR A 201 2.06 0.73 -2.15
CA TYR A 201 2.01 2.09 -2.69
C TYR A 201 1.56 2.08 -4.15
N SER A 202 2.06 1.10 -4.92
CA SER A 202 1.64 0.91 -6.31
C SER A 202 0.13 0.67 -6.44
N GLU A 203 -0.42 -0.22 -5.60
CA GLU A 203 -1.84 -0.56 -5.61
C GLU A 203 -2.74 0.59 -5.16
N VAL A 204 -2.35 1.30 -4.10
CA VAL A 204 -3.11 2.42 -3.57
C VAL A 204 -3.10 3.61 -4.53
N GLU A 205 -1.96 3.90 -5.15
CA GLU A 205 -1.88 4.93 -6.19
C GLU A 205 -2.77 4.57 -7.40
N ARG A 206 -2.80 3.30 -7.81
CA ARG A 206 -3.72 2.82 -8.84
C ARG A 206 -5.17 3.09 -8.45
N ALA A 207 -5.55 2.79 -7.20
CA ALA A 207 -6.89 3.04 -6.69
C ALA A 207 -7.25 4.53 -6.65
N CYS A 208 -6.30 5.41 -6.26
CA CYS A 208 -6.50 6.87 -6.33
C CYS A 208 -6.82 7.31 -7.76
N ILE A 209 -6.01 6.89 -8.74
CA ILE A 209 -6.19 7.27 -10.15
C ILE A 209 -7.52 6.75 -10.69
N LEU A 210 -7.85 5.47 -10.46
CA LEU A 210 -9.08 4.86 -10.97
C LEU A 210 -10.35 5.41 -10.32
N SER A 211 -10.28 5.87 -9.08
CA SER A 211 -11.40 6.53 -8.41
C SER A 211 -11.55 8.01 -8.81
N GLY A 212 -10.52 8.61 -9.41
CA GLY A 212 -10.50 10.00 -9.84
C GLY A 212 -9.96 10.99 -8.81
N LEU A 213 -9.31 10.49 -7.77
CA LEU A 213 -8.52 11.30 -6.85
C LEU A 213 -7.22 11.75 -7.53
N ASP A 214 -6.70 12.90 -7.11
CA ASP A 214 -5.34 13.31 -7.40
C ASP A 214 -4.38 12.66 -6.39
N PRO A 215 -3.42 11.82 -6.82
CA PRO A 215 -2.45 11.17 -5.93
C PRO A 215 -1.57 12.14 -5.12
N TYR A 216 -1.41 13.38 -5.57
CA TYR A 216 -0.53 14.38 -4.97
C TYR A 216 -1.26 15.40 -4.09
N LEU A 217 -2.59 15.34 -4.00
CA LEU A 217 -3.39 16.20 -3.13
C LEU A 217 -3.86 15.46 -1.88
N GLY A 218 -2.90 15.10 -1.03
CA GLY A 218 -3.16 14.57 0.30
C GLY A 218 -3.50 15.66 1.32
N PHE A 219 -3.54 15.25 2.58
CA PHE A 219 -3.99 16.07 3.70
C PHE A 219 -2.99 16.04 4.86
N LEU A 220 -2.51 14.85 5.24
CA LEU A 220 -1.58 14.68 6.38
C LEU A 220 -0.10 14.75 5.95
N HIS A 221 0.30 13.95 4.95
CA HIS A 221 1.71 13.83 4.52
C HIS A 221 2.13 14.85 3.44
N MET A 222 1.71 16.11 3.58
CA MET A 222 1.90 17.18 2.59
C MET A 222 3.33 17.77 2.52
N ASP A 223 3.55 18.62 1.51
CA ASP A 223 4.72 19.51 1.29
C ASP A 223 6.09 18.84 1.08
N ARG A 224 6.10 17.54 0.80
CA ARG A 224 7.31 16.84 0.34
C ARG A 224 7.32 16.81 -1.18
N TYR A 225 8.16 17.66 -1.78
CA TYR A 225 8.31 17.77 -3.23
C TYR A 225 8.41 16.38 -3.90
N GLY A 226 7.54 16.15 -4.90
CA GLY A 226 7.52 14.93 -5.71
C GLY A 226 6.94 13.68 -5.03
N LYS A 227 6.33 13.76 -3.84
CA LYS A 227 5.71 12.60 -3.18
C LYS A 227 4.17 12.61 -3.36
N PRO A 228 3.56 11.46 -3.70
CA PRO A 228 2.11 11.36 -3.84
C PRO A 228 1.45 11.31 -2.45
N SER A 229 1.24 12.47 -1.84
CA SER A 229 0.77 12.61 -0.45
C SER A 229 -0.58 11.95 -0.19
N MET A 230 -1.53 11.98 -1.14
CA MET A 230 -2.80 11.28 -0.98
C MET A 230 -2.62 9.77 -0.90
N VAL A 231 -1.67 9.24 -1.69
CA VAL A 231 -1.30 7.81 -1.61
C VAL A 231 -0.71 7.51 -0.24
N LEU A 232 0.19 8.36 0.26
CA LEU A 232 0.80 8.20 1.59
C LEU A 232 -0.23 8.25 2.72
N ASP A 233 -1.30 9.04 2.59
CA ASP A 233 -2.41 9.03 3.54
C ASP A 233 -3.19 7.71 3.44
N MET A 234 -3.62 7.34 2.23
CA MET A 234 -4.47 6.16 2.04
C MET A 234 -3.78 4.83 2.41
N VAL A 235 -2.47 4.70 2.17
CA VAL A 235 -1.72 3.45 2.45
C VAL A 235 -1.75 3.09 3.93
N GLU A 236 -1.92 4.07 4.82
CA GLU A 236 -1.91 3.87 6.27
C GLU A 236 -2.96 2.86 6.75
N GLN A 237 -4.10 2.81 6.06
CA GLN A 237 -5.17 1.84 6.35
C GLN A 237 -4.71 0.40 6.10
N PHE A 238 -3.75 0.17 5.21
CA PHE A 238 -3.41 -1.16 4.71
C PHE A 238 -2.02 -1.66 5.13
N ARG A 239 -1.19 -0.82 5.78
CA ARG A 239 0.18 -1.20 6.18
C ARG A 239 0.22 -2.49 7.01
N ALA A 240 -0.70 -2.64 7.97
CA ALA A 240 -0.76 -3.84 8.82
C ALA A 240 -1.00 -5.15 8.04
N VAL A 241 -1.63 -5.08 6.86
CA VAL A 241 -1.81 -6.24 5.97
C VAL A 241 -0.45 -6.71 5.44
N ILE A 242 0.39 -5.76 5.02
CA ILE A 242 1.76 -6.03 4.56
C ILE A 242 2.61 -6.50 5.73
N ASP A 243 2.51 -5.87 6.89
CA ASP A 243 3.24 -6.27 8.09
C ASP A 243 2.95 -7.73 8.42
N ARG A 244 1.67 -8.15 8.40
CA ARG A 244 1.30 -9.56 8.59
C ARG A 244 1.96 -10.48 7.55
N ALA A 245 1.97 -10.10 6.28
CA ALA A 245 2.59 -10.89 5.22
C ALA A 245 4.08 -11.12 5.49
N ILE A 246 4.81 -10.05 5.81
CA ILE A 246 6.25 -10.12 6.11
C ILE A 246 6.50 -10.92 7.40
N ILE A 247 5.77 -10.65 8.48
CA ILE A 247 5.88 -11.43 9.73
C ILE A 247 5.65 -12.92 9.48
N THR A 248 4.71 -13.28 8.60
CA THR A 248 4.42 -14.67 8.26
C THR A 248 5.65 -15.36 7.64
N LEU A 249 6.35 -14.69 6.71
CA LEU A 249 7.56 -15.23 6.09
C LEU A 249 8.68 -15.47 7.11
N PHE A 250 8.86 -14.56 8.07
CA PHE A 250 9.88 -14.70 9.12
C PHE A 250 9.54 -15.76 10.15
N VAL A 251 8.30 -15.81 10.61
CA VAL A 251 7.84 -16.84 11.56
C VAL A 251 7.94 -18.25 10.93
N GLN A 252 7.70 -18.37 9.63
CA GLN A 252 7.87 -19.61 8.87
C GLN A 252 9.33 -19.88 8.46
N LYS A 253 10.29 -19.01 8.83
CA LYS A 253 11.70 -19.10 8.44
C LYS A 253 11.93 -19.22 6.93
N ARG A 254 11.07 -18.58 6.13
CA ARG A 254 11.19 -18.54 4.66
C ARG A 254 12.14 -17.45 4.17
N LEU A 255 12.46 -16.49 5.05
CA LEU A 255 13.45 -15.43 4.80
C LEU A 255 14.51 -15.42 5.91
N SER A 256 15.76 -15.18 5.53
CA SER A 256 16.91 -15.04 6.44
C SER A 256 17.91 -14.00 5.92
N GLU A 257 18.99 -13.75 6.67
CA GLU A 257 20.08 -12.85 6.22
C GLU A 257 20.79 -13.37 4.94
N GLU A 258 20.67 -14.66 4.62
CA GLU A 258 21.23 -15.26 3.39
C GLU A 258 20.47 -14.82 2.13
N ASP A 259 19.25 -14.29 2.30
CA ASP A 259 18.42 -13.72 1.23
C ASP A 259 18.83 -12.27 0.88
N ILE A 260 19.98 -11.78 1.38
CA ILE A 260 20.59 -10.49 1.03
C ILE A 260 21.81 -10.71 0.14
N GLU A 261 21.83 -10.02 -1.00
CA GLU A 261 23.01 -9.90 -1.88
C GLU A 261 23.71 -8.55 -1.67
N ILE A 262 25.05 -8.56 -1.65
CA ILE A 262 25.87 -7.34 -1.59
C ILE A 262 26.26 -6.96 -3.02
N ILE A 263 25.90 -5.76 -3.43
CA ILE A 263 26.26 -5.21 -4.75
C ILE A 263 26.93 -3.86 -4.54
N GLY A 264 28.25 -3.82 -4.75
CA GLY A 264 29.08 -2.65 -4.45
C GLY A 264 29.04 -2.35 -2.94
N GLU A 265 28.68 -1.11 -2.59
CA GLU A 265 28.51 -0.67 -1.21
C GLU A 265 27.07 -0.88 -0.67
N GLY A 266 26.16 -1.38 -1.53
CA GLY A 266 24.75 -1.56 -1.20
C GLY A 266 24.36 -3.01 -0.89
N LYS A 267 23.24 -3.17 -0.18
CA LYS A 267 22.56 -4.44 0.04
C LYS A 267 21.25 -4.48 -0.75
N LEU A 268 20.95 -5.62 -1.36
CA LEU A 268 19.73 -5.89 -2.12
C LEU A 268 19.12 -7.22 -1.67
N LEU A 269 17.80 -7.37 -1.84
CA LEU A 269 17.13 -8.65 -1.66
C LEU A 269 17.44 -9.55 -2.87
N THR A 270 17.75 -10.82 -2.68
CA THR A 270 17.93 -11.77 -3.80
C THR A 270 16.66 -11.90 -4.65
N LYS A 271 16.78 -12.44 -5.87
CA LYS A 271 15.61 -12.69 -6.74
C LYS A 271 14.61 -13.64 -6.06
N GLU A 272 15.11 -14.67 -5.38
CA GLU A 272 14.30 -15.62 -4.62
C GLU A 272 13.54 -14.93 -3.49
N ALA A 273 14.22 -14.06 -2.72
CA ALA A 273 13.62 -13.30 -1.64
C ALA A 273 12.50 -12.38 -2.12
N ARG A 274 12.74 -11.61 -3.19
CA ARG A 274 11.73 -10.75 -3.82
C ARG A 274 10.52 -11.56 -4.27
N THR A 275 10.74 -12.74 -4.86
CA THR A 275 9.66 -13.63 -5.31
C THR A 275 8.82 -14.12 -4.13
N LYS A 276 9.44 -14.59 -3.04
CA LYS A 276 8.73 -15.01 -1.81
C LYS A 276 7.89 -13.88 -1.22
N ILE A 277 8.42 -12.65 -1.20
CA ILE A 277 7.70 -11.47 -0.69
C ILE A 277 6.51 -11.14 -1.59
N ILE A 278 6.71 -11.09 -2.90
CA ILE A 278 5.64 -10.85 -3.88
C ILE A 278 4.51 -11.85 -3.67
N GLU A 279 4.81 -13.14 -3.61
CA GLU A 279 3.81 -14.19 -3.45
C GLU A 279 2.95 -14.01 -2.19
N GLU A 280 3.58 -13.77 -1.03
CA GLU A 280 2.84 -13.63 0.23
C GLU A 280 2.05 -12.32 0.31
N VAL A 281 2.56 -11.24 -0.32
CA VAL A 281 1.84 -9.97 -0.45
C VAL A 281 0.63 -10.12 -1.38
N MET A 282 0.79 -10.77 -2.54
CA MET A 282 -0.34 -11.01 -3.47
C MET A 282 -1.40 -11.90 -2.83
N LYS A 283 -0.99 -12.96 -2.13
CA LYS A 283 -1.89 -13.80 -1.34
C LYS A 283 -2.67 -12.98 -0.29
N SER A 284 -2.02 -11.98 0.32
CA SER A 284 -2.70 -11.09 1.27
C SER A 284 -3.71 -10.17 0.56
N PHE A 285 -3.40 -9.67 -0.64
CA PHE A 285 -4.36 -8.89 -1.43
C PHE A 285 -5.58 -9.69 -1.88
N ASP A 286 -5.41 -10.98 -2.17
CA ASP A 286 -6.50 -11.88 -2.59
C ASP A 286 -7.38 -12.36 -1.42
N TRP A 287 -6.96 -12.12 -0.17
CA TRP A 287 -7.74 -12.53 0.99
C TRP A 287 -9.08 -11.79 1.02
N LYS A 288 -10.17 -12.55 0.93
CA LYS A 288 -11.54 -12.06 1.08
C LYS A 288 -11.86 -11.76 2.54
N VAL A 289 -12.18 -10.51 2.84
CA VAL A 289 -12.67 -10.06 4.15
C VAL A 289 -14.05 -9.42 3.99
N THR A 290 -14.84 -9.45 5.05
CA THR A 290 -16.16 -8.81 5.04
C THR A 290 -16.01 -7.31 5.22
N TYR A 291 -16.35 -6.53 4.19
CA TYR A 291 -16.33 -5.08 4.20
C TYR A 291 -17.69 -4.55 3.72
N LYS A 292 -18.35 -3.74 4.55
CA LYS A 292 -19.72 -3.22 4.32
C LYS A 292 -20.71 -4.30 3.84
N ASN A 293 -20.80 -5.41 4.58
CA ASN A 293 -21.67 -6.57 4.30
C ASN A 293 -21.38 -7.31 2.98
N LYS A 294 -20.25 -7.05 2.33
CA LYS A 294 -19.80 -7.76 1.13
C LYS A 294 -18.46 -8.44 1.39
N LYS A 295 -18.27 -9.65 0.84
CA LYS A 295 -16.97 -10.32 0.85
C LYS A 295 -16.15 -9.83 -0.34
N LEU A 296 -15.11 -9.05 -0.08
CA LEU A 296 -14.24 -8.48 -1.10
C LEU A 296 -12.79 -8.85 -0.81
N PRO A 297 -11.96 -9.13 -1.84
CA PRO A 297 -10.52 -9.21 -1.66
C PRO A 297 -9.97 -7.86 -1.17
N ILE A 298 -8.87 -7.87 -0.41
CA ILE A 298 -8.24 -6.62 0.07
C ILE A 298 -7.91 -5.68 -1.09
N SER A 299 -7.43 -6.19 -2.24
CA SER A 299 -7.23 -5.38 -3.45
C SER A 299 -8.51 -4.65 -3.90
N GLY A 300 -9.66 -5.33 -3.87
CA GLY A 300 -10.96 -4.72 -4.16
C GLY A 300 -11.36 -3.67 -3.14
N ILE A 301 -11.01 -3.86 -1.86
CA ILE A 301 -11.25 -2.89 -0.79
C ILE A 301 -10.38 -1.64 -0.95
N VAL A 302 -9.13 -1.78 -1.40
CA VAL A 302 -8.26 -0.63 -1.71
C VAL A 302 -8.91 0.27 -2.76
N LEU A 303 -9.44 -0.30 -3.83
CA LEU A 303 -10.20 0.46 -4.83
C LEU A 303 -11.48 1.07 -4.26
N GLU A 304 -12.22 0.32 -3.44
CA GLU A 304 -13.45 0.82 -2.83
C GLU A 304 -13.19 1.96 -1.84
N GLN A 305 -12.07 1.94 -1.11
CA GLN A 305 -11.65 3.07 -0.26
C GLN A 305 -11.42 4.34 -1.06
N GLY A 306 -10.77 4.26 -2.23
CA GLY A 306 -10.66 5.41 -3.12
C GLY A 306 -12.03 5.98 -3.51
N ARG A 307 -12.99 5.11 -3.85
CA ARG A 307 -14.36 5.52 -4.20
C ARG A 307 -15.14 6.09 -3.00
N GLU A 308 -14.95 5.55 -1.81
CA GLU A 308 -15.54 6.06 -0.56
C GLU A 308 -15.07 7.49 -0.28
N VAL A 309 -13.77 7.74 -0.40
CA VAL A 309 -13.22 9.10 -0.26
C VAL A 309 -13.85 10.03 -1.30
N VAL A 310 -13.99 9.60 -2.55
CA VAL A 310 -14.64 10.42 -3.59
C VAL A 310 -16.09 10.73 -3.25
N ARG A 311 -16.89 9.74 -2.82
CA ARG A 311 -18.28 9.97 -2.39
C ARG A 311 -18.37 10.96 -1.25
N TYR A 312 -17.47 10.84 -0.26
CA TYR A 312 -17.39 11.74 0.87
C TYR A 312 -17.03 13.17 0.44
N LEU A 313 -16.00 13.33 -0.39
CA LEU A 313 -15.57 14.65 -0.90
C LEU A 313 -16.68 15.33 -1.71
N LEU A 314 -17.45 14.57 -2.49
CA LEU A 314 -18.57 15.07 -3.27
C LEU A 314 -19.84 15.35 -2.44
N GLY A 315 -19.83 15.09 -1.13
CA GLY A 315 -21.01 15.26 -0.26
C GLY A 315 -22.11 14.22 -0.51
N GLN A 316 -21.78 13.09 -1.13
CA GLN A 316 -22.71 11.97 -1.36
C GLN A 316 -22.80 11.03 -0.15
N SER A 317 -21.90 11.19 0.82
CA SER A 317 -21.88 10.47 2.09
C SER A 317 -21.44 11.43 3.21
N ASP A 318 -22.17 11.44 4.31
CA ASP A 318 -21.84 12.26 5.49
C ASP A 318 -20.74 11.64 6.36
N LYS A 319 -20.40 10.38 6.11
CA LYS A 319 -19.43 9.60 6.88
C LYS A 319 -18.42 8.95 5.96
N ILE A 320 -17.22 8.76 6.50
CA ILE A 320 -16.15 8.00 5.87
C ILE A 320 -15.77 6.79 6.72
N ASP A 321 -15.93 5.61 6.14
CA ASP A 321 -15.60 4.34 6.79
C ASP A 321 -14.28 3.80 6.24
N CYS A 322 -13.18 4.21 6.87
CA CYS A 322 -11.86 3.68 6.55
C CYS A 322 -11.78 2.17 6.85
N PHE A 323 -10.92 1.46 6.09
CA PHE A 323 -10.72 0.03 6.23
C PHE A 323 -10.17 -0.30 7.61
N ILE A 324 -10.97 -1.03 8.40
CA ILE A 324 -10.54 -1.64 9.65
C ILE A 324 -10.61 -3.15 9.46
N TRP A 325 -9.47 -3.81 9.62
CA TRP A 325 -9.37 -5.25 9.62
C TRP A 325 -10.16 -5.82 10.80
N ARG A 326 -11.23 -6.53 10.48
CA ARG A 326 -12.02 -7.31 11.42
C ARG A 326 -12.05 -8.74 10.86
N ASP A 327 -11.78 -9.72 11.71
CA ASP A 327 -11.85 -11.14 11.34
C ASP A 327 -13.25 -11.50 10.80
#